data_AF-A0A838WDG9-F1
#
_entry.id   AF-A0A838WDG9-F1
#
_cell.length_a   1.000
_cell.length_b   1.000
_cell.length_c   1.000
_cell.angle_alpha   90.00
_cell.angle_beta   90.00
_cell.angle_gamma   90.00
#
_symmetry.space_group_name_H-M   'P 1'
#
loop_
_entity.id
_entity.type
_entity.pdbx_description
1 polymer ?
#
loop_
_entity_poly.entity_id
_entity_poly.type
_entity_poly.pdbx_seq_one_letter_code
_entity_poly.pdbx_strand_id
1 'polypeptide(L)'
;MLRDLLNKVVSSVRGGERQESDSPDQVRAAIRLLETQVKSATPQQRAQLYNRLGDLYAKGEDRSGALKAYGRGIDSYLENGYYDAAAALCRKVIEIKPDVIRARCTLAFLSLGKEMLADAQREISYYVDVSRRAGMEDLAIKRLHLMAEATDSHETRTMLGELLLELGDAEGADDVLGAVNAERNALSGPPQEEQRDRWARLLRVAITDTEPPPQETKRR
;
A
#
# COMPACT_ATOMS: atom_id res chain seq x y z
N MET A 1 -28.85 26.64 8.20
CA MET A 1 -28.62 25.77 9.38
C MET A 1 -27.90 24.46 9.04
N LEU A 2 -28.50 23.45 8.39
CA LEU A 2 -27.77 22.19 8.07
C LEU A 2 -26.59 22.40 7.10
N ARG A 3 -26.72 23.35 6.16
CA ARG A 3 -25.67 23.72 5.20
C ARG A 3 -24.49 24.46 5.84
N ASP A 4 -24.72 25.20 6.94
CA ASP A 4 -23.69 25.96 7.65
C ASP A 4 -22.84 25.06 8.56
N LEU A 5 -23.47 24.03 9.15
CA LEU A 5 -22.76 22.96 9.85
C LEU A 5 -21.90 22.12 8.89
N LEU A 6 -22.40 21.84 7.68
CA LEU A 6 -21.65 21.15 6.63
C LEU A 6 -20.41 21.92 6.19
N ASN A 7 -20.49 23.24 6.04
CA ASN A 7 -19.33 24.05 5.62
C ASN A 7 -18.28 24.21 6.73
N LYS A 8 -18.66 24.28 8.01
CA LYS A 8 -17.71 24.31 9.14
C LYS A 8 -16.92 23.00 9.29
N VAL A 9 -17.54 21.86 8.99
CA VAL A 9 -16.91 20.53 9.10
C VAL A 9 -15.95 20.23 7.94
N VAL A 10 -16.06 20.96 6.83
CA VAL A 10 -15.22 20.81 5.62
C VAL A 10 -14.06 21.81 5.60
N SER A 11 -14.20 23.00 6.21
CA SER A 11 -13.14 24.01 6.24
C SER A 11 -12.10 23.84 7.36
N SER A 12 -12.39 23.03 8.39
CA SER A 12 -11.52 22.89 9.59
C SER A 12 -10.31 21.94 9.44
N VAL A 13 -9.99 21.44 8.25
CA VAL A 13 -8.88 20.48 8.05
C VAL A 13 -7.60 21.15 7.52
N ARG A 14 -7.59 22.49 7.40
CA ARG A 14 -6.37 23.28 7.13
C ARG A 14 -6.03 24.14 8.33
N GLY A 15 -5.08 23.69 9.13
CA GLY A 15 -4.51 24.48 10.23
C GLY A 15 -4.67 23.77 11.57
N GLY A 16 -3.54 23.49 12.22
CA GLY A 16 -3.50 22.84 13.52
C GLY A 16 -4.15 23.68 14.60
N GLU A 17 -5.38 23.31 14.96
CA GLU A 17 -6.00 23.65 16.24
C GLU A 17 -6.73 22.41 16.74
N ARG A 18 -6.33 21.89 17.91
CA ARG A 18 -7.09 20.87 18.64
C ARG A 18 -8.39 21.54 19.13
N GLN A 19 -9.43 21.57 18.31
CA GLN A 19 -10.75 22.00 18.75
C GLN A 19 -11.44 20.85 19.49
N GLU A 20 -11.57 21.02 20.81
CA GLU A 20 -12.70 20.80 21.74
C GLU A 20 -13.98 20.03 21.30
N SER A 21 -13.91 19.16 20.28
CA SER A 21 -15.04 18.54 19.57
C SER A 21 -15.11 17.01 19.73
N ASP A 22 -14.54 16.49 20.82
CA ASP A 22 -14.07 15.11 20.92
C ASP A 22 -14.80 14.28 21.98
N SER A 23 -16.09 14.50 22.22
CA SER A 23 -16.81 13.54 23.06
C SER A 23 -16.90 12.19 22.33
N PRO A 24 -16.78 11.05 23.03
CA PRO A 24 -16.94 9.73 22.40
C PRO A 24 -18.26 9.59 21.63
N ASP A 25 -19.32 10.27 22.08
CA ASP A 25 -20.60 10.31 21.38
C ASP A 25 -20.55 11.08 20.06
N GLN A 26 -19.81 12.20 20.01
CA GLN A 26 -19.61 12.97 18.79
C GLN A 26 -18.81 12.16 17.75
N VAL A 27 -17.74 11.46 18.18
CA VAL A 27 -16.97 10.57 17.31
C VAL A 27 -17.86 9.44 16.76
N ARG A 28 -18.65 8.79 17.61
CA ARG A 28 -19.62 7.75 17.18
C ARG A 28 -20.66 8.29 16.20
N ALA A 29 -21.19 9.49 16.44
CA ALA A 29 -22.15 10.12 15.54
C ALA A 29 -21.53 10.45 14.18
N ALA A 30 -20.31 10.97 14.16
CA ALA A 30 -19.58 11.27 12.94
C ALA A 30 -19.26 10.00 12.13
N ILE A 31 -18.86 8.90 12.78
CA ILE A 31 -18.67 7.59 12.14
C ILE A 31 -19.96 7.15 11.42
N ARG A 32 -21.10 7.13 12.12
CA ARG A 32 -22.40 6.72 11.53
C ARG A 32 -22.79 7.57 10.31
N LEU A 33 -22.51 8.87 10.36
CA LEU A 33 -22.77 9.77 9.23
C LEU A 33 -21.90 9.42 8.02
N LEU A 34 -20.59 9.24 8.21
CA LEU A 34 -19.67 8.89 7.13
C LEU A 34 -19.97 7.51 6.54
N GLU A 35 -20.32 6.52 7.37
CA GLU A 35 -20.73 5.19 6.88
C GLU A 35 -21.97 5.26 5.99
N THR A 36 -22.89 6.18 6.30
CA THR A 36 -24.06 6.42 5.45
C THR A 36 -23.66 7.07 4.12
N GLN A 37 -22.76 8.07 4.17
CA GLN A 37 -22.28 8.76 2.97
C GLN A 37 -21.52 7.83 2.03
N VAL A 38 -20.67 6.94 2.56
CA VAL A 38 -19.90 5.97 1.77
C VAL A 38 -20.81 5.08 0.92
N LYS A 39 -21.98 4.68 1.43
CA LYS A 39 -22.94 3.82 0.72
C LYS A 39 -23.52 4.50 -0.53
N SER A 40 -23.66 5.82 -0.51
CA SER A 40 -24.20 6.61 -1.63
C SER A 40 -23.13 7.33 -2.44
N ALA A 41 -21.85 7.19 -2.08
CA ALA A 41 -20.76 7.93 -2.69
C ALA A 41 -20.30 7.32 -4.03
N THR A 42 -19.90 8.19 -4.95
CA THR A 42 -19.23 7.75 -6.19
C THR A 42 -17.89 7.06 -5.85
N PRO A 43 -17.37 6.19 -6.73
CA PRO A 43 -16.07 5.55 -6.52
C PRO A 43 -14.94 6.51 -6.14
N GLN A 44 -14.90 7.67 -6.79
CA GLN A 44 -13.89 8.70 -6.54
C GLN A 44 -14.04 9.34 -5.14
N GLN A 45 -15.27 9.54 -4.67
CA GLN A 45 -15.55 10.11 -3.36
C GLN A 45 -15.27 9.12 -2.22
N ARG A 46 -15.44 7.82 -2.47
CA ARG A 46 -15.27 6.77 -1.45
C ARG A 46 -13.88 6.78 -0.82
N ALA A 47 -12.82 7.02 -1.60
CA ALA A 47 -11.45 7.01 -1.07
C ALA A 47 -11.23 8.05 0.05
N GLN A 48 -11.69 9.29 -0.17
CA GLN A 48 -11.58 10.36 0.82
C GLN A 48 -12.43 10.09 2.06
N LEU A 49 -13.63 9.54 1.87
CA LEU A 49 -14.51 9.16 2.98
C LEU A 49 -13.92 8.03 3.81
N TYR A 50 -13.29 7.03 3.18
CA TYR A 50 -12.61 5.94 3.87
C TYR A 50 -11.39 6.42 4.67
N ASN A 51 -10.61 7.35 4.13
CA ASN A 51 -9.53 7.99 4.89
C ASN A 51 -10.07 8.67 6.16
N ARG A 52 -11.09 9.51 6.02
CA ARG A 52 -11.71 10.21 7.15
C ARG A 52 -12.35 9.25 8.16
N LEU A 53 -12.97 8.18 7.67
CA LEU A 53 -13.57 7.14 8.51
C LEU A 53 -12.49 6.41 9.33
N GLY A 54 -11.35 6.09 8.70
CA GLY A 54 -10.22 5.49 9.39
C GLY A 54 -9.63 6.40 10.46
N ASP A 55 -9.50 7.70 10.19
CA ASP A 55 -9.05 8.69 11.17
C ASP A 55 -9.98 8.76 12.39
N LEU A 56 -11.30 8.76 12.16
CA LEU A 56 -12.28 8.77 13.25
C LEU A 56 -12.27 7.46 14.05
N TYR A 57 -12.13 6.31 13.38
CA TYR A 57 -12.00 5.04 14.08
C TYR A 57 -10.73 4.98 14.94
N ALA A 58 -9.58 5.44 14.41
CA ALA A 58 -8.33 5.49 15.16
C ALA A 58 -8.45 6.42 16.38
N LYS A 59 -9.11 7.57 16.21
CA LYS A 59 -9.40 8.52 17.28
C LYS A 59 -10.33 7.95 18.35
N GLY A 60 -11.30 7.14 17.96
CA GLY A 60 -12.19 6.40 18.88
C GLY A 60 -11.57 5.13 19.45
N GLU A 61 -10.26 4.92 19.28
CA GLU A 61 -9.50 3.72 19.69
C GLU A 61 -9.97 2.40 19.05
N ASP A 62 -10.84 2.45 18.04
CA ASP A 62 -11.23 1.28 17.25
C ASP A 62 -10.20 1.01 16.16
N ARG A 63 -9.12 0.34 16.56
CA ARG A 63 -8.04 -0.06 15.65
C ARG A 63 -8.53 -0.97 14.52
N SER A 64 -9.52 -1.84 14.78
CA SER A 64 -10.03 -2.77 13.76
C SER A 64 -10.84 -2.03 12.68
N GLY A 65 -11.71 -1.12 13.10
CA GLY A 65 -12.44 -0.21 12.22
C GLY A 65 -11.49 0.65 11.38
N ALA A 66 -10.45 1.19 12.00
CA ALA A 66 -9.45 2.02 11.33
C ALA A 66 -8.72 1.25 10.22
N LEU A 67 -8.20 0.06 10.53
CA LEU A 67 -7.52 -0.81 9.57
C LEU A 67 -8.43 -1.18 8.38
N LYS A 68 -9.70 -1.51 8.65
CA LYS A 68 -10.69 -1.82 7.60
C LYS A 68 -10.96 -0.62 6.70
N ALA A 69 -11.16 0.56 7.29
CA ALA A 69 -11.43 1.78 6.55
C ALA A 69 -10.23 2.20 5.70
N TYR A 70 -9.02 2.22 6.26
CA TYR A 70 -7.81 2.53 5.50
C TYR A 70 -7.54 1.52 4.38
N GLY A 71 -7.74 0.22 4.62
CA GLY A 71 -7.62 -0.80 3.57
C GLY A 71 -8.49 -0.52 2.35
N ARG A 72 -9.78 -0.22 2.58
CA ARG A 72 -10.71 0.17 1.51
C ARG A 72 -10.33 1.49 0.84
N GLY A 73 -9.78 2.42 1.60
CA GLY A 73 -9.24 3.66 1.07
C GLY A 73 -8.04 3.43 0.16
N ILE A 74 -7.12 2.52 0.53
CA ILE A 74 -5.96 2.13 -0.28
C ILE A 74 -6.44 1.58 -1.62
N ASP A 75 -7.33 0.59 -1.60
CA ASP A 75 -7.87 -0.03 -2.82
C ASP A 75 -8.52 1.02 -3.72
N SER A 76 -9.37 1.88 -3.15
CA SER A 76 -10.05 2.94 -3.89
C SER A 76 -9.08 3.98 -4.46
N TYR A 77 -8.00 4.34 -3.75
CA TYR A 77 -6.99 5.26 -4.30
C TYR A 77 -6.16 4.61 -5.42
N LEU A 78 -5.79 3.33 -5.28
CA LEU A 78 -5.05 2.58 -6.30
C LEU A 78 -5.87 2.44 -7.59
N GLU A 79 -7.16 2.10 -7.49
CA GLU A 79 -8.08 1.99 -8.64
C GLU A 79 -8.19 3.30 -9.43
N ASN A 80 -8.01 4.45 -8.77
CA ASN A 80 -8.11 5.77 -9.38
C ASN A 80 -6.74 6.43 -9.66
N GLY A 81 -5.63 5.69 -9.49
CA GLY A 81 -4.28 6.21 -9.77
C GLY A 81 -3.76 7.25 -8.79
N TYR A 82 -4.39 7.40 -7.62
CA TYR A 82 -3.98 8.35 -6.56
C TYR A 82 -2.90 7.73 -5.65
N TYR A 83 -1.74 7.46 -6.24
CA TYR A 83 -0.66 6.69 -5.61
C TYR A 83 -0.09 7.31 -4.33
N ASP A 84 0.06 8.65 -4.28
CA ASP A 84 0.53 9.33 -3.07
C ASP A 84 -0.43 9.18 -1.89
N ALA A 85 -1.73 9.26 -2.16
CA ALA A 85 -2.76 9.10 -1.15
C ALA A 85 -2.84 7.63 -0.66
N ALA A 86 -2.69 6.67 -1.58
CA ALA A 86 -2.57 5.25 -1.21
C ALA A 86 -1.35 4.98 -0.31
N ALA A 87 -0.18 5.56 -0.64
CA ALA A 87 1.03 5.43 0.17
C ALA A 87 0.86 6.03 1.57
N ALA A 88 0.19 7.17 1.68
CA ALA A 88 -0.14 7.77 2.97
C ALA A 88 -1.02 6.86 3.83
N LEU A 89 -2.04 6.21 3.23
CA LEU A 89 -2.87 5.25 3.96
C LEU A 89 -2.12 3.97 4.34
N CYS A 90 -1.22 3.47 3.49
CA CYS A 90 -0.37 2.32 3.84
C CYS A 90 0.45 2.62 5.09
N ARG A 91 1.03 3.82 5.19
CA ARG A 91 1.76 4.25 6.40
C ARG A 91 0.87 4.29 7.63
N LYS A 92 -0.35 4.83 7.54
CA LYS A 92 -1.32 4.81 8.65
C LYS A 92 -1.68 3.38 9.09
N VAL A 93 -1.81 2.44 8.14
CA VAL A 93 -2.02 1.02 8.47
C VAL A 93 -0.82 0.44 9.21
N ILE A 94 0.39 0.71 8.74
CA ILE A 94 1.65 0.24 9.34
C ILE A 94 1.87 0.84 10.73
N GLU A 95 1.51 2.10 10.96
CA GLU A 95 1.55 2.76 12.27
C GLU A 95 0.66 2.04 13.30
N ILE A 96 -0.52 1.56 12.88
CA ILE A 96 -1.43 0.81 13.75
C ILE A 96 -0.98 -0.65 13.92
N LYS A 97 -0.54 -1.29 12.83
CA LYS A 97 -0.11 -2.68 12.80
C LYS A 97 1.10 -2.82 11.85
N PRO A 98 2.33 -2.88 12.37
CA PRO A 98 3.55 -2.87 11.55
C PRO A 98 3.71 -4.06 10.58
N ASP A 99 3.11 -5.20 10.93
CA ASP A 99 3.28 -6.48 10.22
C ASP A 99 2.14 -6.76 9.22
N VAL A 100 1.44 -5.72 8.73
CA VAL A 100 0.45 -5.89 7.65
C VAL A 100 1.17 -6.04 6.30
N ILE A 101 1.43 -7.28 5.92
CA ILE A 101 2.18 -7.68 4.72
C ILE A 101 1.65 -6.99 3.44
N ARG A 102 0.33 -6.98 3.23
CA ARG A 102 -0.29 -6.28 2.08
C ARG A 102 0.12 -4.81 2.02
N ALA A 103 0.02 -4.09 3.14
CA ALA A 103 0.33 -2.66 3.18
C ALA A 103 1.82 -2.39 2.97
N ARG A 104 2.71 -3.25 3.49
CA ARG A 104 4.16 -3.20 3.24
C ARG A 104 4.49 -3.43 1.76
N CYS A 105 3.91 -4.47 1.16
CA CYS A 105 4.07 -4.77 -0.25
C CYS A 105 3.60 -3.62 -1.14
N THR A 106 2.40 -3.08 -0.88
CA THR A 106 1.86 -1.94 -1.63
C THR A 106 2.77 -0.72 -1.49
N LEU A 107 3.24 -0.41 -0.28
CA LEU A 107 4.13 0.73 -0.06
C LEU A 107 5.47 0.57 -0.79
N ALA A 108 6.05 -0.63 -0.81
CA ALA A 108 7.25 -0.94 -1.58
C ALA A 108 7.06 -0.68 -3.09
N PHE A 109 5.98 -1.18 -3.69
CA PHE A 109 5.65 -0.87 -5.10
C PHE A 109 5.45 0.62 -5.33
N LEU A 110 4.72 1.32 -4.46
CA LEU A 110 4.47 2.75 -4.62
C LEU A 110 5.77 3.57 -4.51
N SER A 111 6.72 3.15 -3.68
CA SER A 111 8.04 3.78 -3.58
C SER A 111 8.89 3.56 -4.84
N LEU A 112 8.82 2.38 -5.48
CA LEU A 112 9.48 2.13 -6.77
C LEU A 112 8.99 3.09 -7.86
N GLY A 113 7.67 3.28 -7.95
CA GLY A 113 7.06 4.17 -8.96
C GLY A 113 7.39 5.65 -8.78
N LYS A 114 7.92 6.05 -7.62
CA LYS A 114 8.40 7.41 -7.35
C LYS A 114 9.87 7.61 -7.71
N GLU A 115 10.58 6.54 -8.07
CA GLU A 115 12.02 6.53 -8.36
C GLU A 115 12.88 7.04 -7.18
N MET A 116 12.33 7.01 -5.96
CA MET A 116 13.05 7.31 -4.72
C MET A 116 13.73 6.04 -4.22
N LEU A 117 14.84 5.66 -4.89
CA LEU A 117 15.46 4.33 -4.76
C LEU A 117 15.77 3.92 -3.32
N ALA A 118 16.32 4.82 -2.51
CA ALA A 118 16.65 4.54 -1.11
C ALA A 118 15.41 4.23 -0.25
N ASP A 119 14.28 4.92 -0.51
CA ASP A 119 13.03 4.64 0.19
C ASP A 119 12.40 3.34 -0.33
N ALA A 120 12.48 3.07 -1.63
CA ALA A 120 12.00 1.82 -2.21
C ALA A 120 12.73 0.60 -1.64
N GLN A 121 14.06 0.62 -1.64
CA GLN A 121 14.89 -0.45 -1.07
C GLN A 121 14.55 -0.71 0.40
N ARG A 122 14.41 0.35 1.20
CA ARG A 122 14.01 0.23 2.61
C ARG A 122 12.66 -0.47 2.78
N GLU A 123 11.64 -0.06 2.01
CA GLU A 123 10.31 -0.66 2.09
C GLU A 123 10.26 -2.10 1.57
N ILE A 124 11.07 -2.43 0.57
CA ILE A 124 11.26 -3.80 0.06
C ILE A 124 11.85 -4.69 1.16
N SER A 125 12.94 -4.26 1.83
CA SER A 125 13.52 -5.03 2.94
C SER A 125 12.51 -5.26 4.06
N TYR A 126 11.78 -4.22 4.48
CA TYR A 126 10.73 -4.38 5.48
C TYR A 126 9.63 -5.36 5.05
N TYR A 127 9.23 -5.32 3.78
CA TYR A 127 8.25 -6.25 3.22
C TYR A 127 8.75 -7.71 3.29
N VAL A 128 10.00 -7.96 2.91
CA VAL A 128 10.59 -9.30 3.00
C VAL A 128 10.66 -9.78 4.46
N ASP A 129 11.11 -8.91 5.37
CA ASP A 129 11.23 -9.23 6.79
C ASP A 129 9.89 -9.61 7.44
N VAL A 130 8.81 -8.88 7.14
CA VAL A 130 7.47 -9.23 7.66
C VAL A 130 6.94 -10.52 7.02
N SER A 131 7.28 -10.79 5.75
CA SER A 131 6.80 -11.97 5.03
C SER A 131 7.50 -13.24 5.52
N ARG A 132 8.82 -13.20 5.73
CA ARG A 132 9.60 -14.29 6.36
C ARG A 132 9.07 -14.64 7.75
N ARG A 133 8.89 -13.64 8.60
CA ARG A 133 8.36 -13.85 9.96
C ARG A 133 6.95 -14.47 9.98
N ALA A 134 6.21 -14.32 8.89
CA ALA A 134 4.87 -14.88 8.74
C ALA A 134 4.81 -16.20 7.94
N GLY A 135 5.95 -16.74 7.48
CA GLY A 135 5.98 -17.95 6.66
C GLY A 135 5.34 -17.75 5.26
N MET A 136 5.43 -16.54 4.71
CA MET A 136 4.88 -16.17 3.40
C MET A 136 5.99 -15.89 2.36
N GLU A 137 7.08 -16.65 2.42
CA GLU A 137 8.23 -16.52 1.53
C GLU A 137 7.84 -16.70 0.06
N ASP A 138 6.99 -17.69 -0.26
CA ASP A 138 6.52 -17.94 -1.63
C ASP A 138 5.81 -16.71 -2.23
N LEU A 139 5.03 -16.00 -1.40
CA LEU A 139 4.38 -14.77 -1.82
C LEU A 139 5.41 -13.65 -2.00
N ALA A 140 6.38 -13.54 -1.08
CA ALA A 140 7.46 -12.57 -1.18
C ALA A 140 8.26 -12.74 -2.48
N ILE A 141 8.68 -13.97 -2.79
CA ILE A 141 9.39 -14.33 -4.02
C ILE A 141 8.61 -13.84 -5.24
N LYS A 142 7.33 -14.21 -5.35
CA LYS A 142 6.46 -13.77 -6.46
C LYS A 142 6.39 -12.25 -6.59
N ARG A 143 6.35 -11.52 -5.47
CA ARG A 143 6.29 -10.04 -5.50
C ARG A 143 7.64 -9.41 -5.81
N LEU A 144 8.75 -9.99 -5.38
CA LEU A 144 10.10 -9.50 -5.70
C LEU A 144 10.39 -9.58 -7.21
N HIS A 145 9.94 -10.66 -7.87
CA HIS A 145 10.00 -10.77 -9.34
C HIS A 145 9.29 -9.61 -10.04
N LEU A 146 8.04 -9.34 -9.64
CA LEU A 146 7.27 -8.23 -10.19
C LEU A 146 7.93 -6.87 -9.89
N MET A 147 8.58 -6.71 -8.74
CA MET A 147 9.31 -5.48 -8.40
C MET A 147 10.59 -5.33 -9.23
N ALA A 148 11.29 -6.43 -9.53
CA ALA A 148 12.49 -6.42 -10.36
C ALA A 148 12.18 -6.04 -11.81
N GLU A 149 11.06 -6.52 -12.35
CA GLU A 149 10.57 -6.12 -13.68
C GLU A 149 10.09 -4.65 -13.71
N ALA A 150 9.63 -4.11 -12.58
CA ALA A 150 9.04 -2.78 -12.49
C ALA A 150 10.05 -1.62 -12.43
N THR A 151 11.36 -1.88 -12.31
CA THR A 151 12.37 -0.83 -12.15
C THR A 151 13.59 -1.02 -13.04
N ASP A 152 14.09 0.07 -13.62
CA ASP A 152 15.29 0.06 -14.46
C ASP A 152 16.56 0.21 -13.62
N SER A 153 16.44 0.53 -12.33
CA SER A 153 17.57 0.66 -11.42
C SER A 153 18.33 -0.66 -11.28
N HIS A 154 19.52 -0.74 -11.88
CA HIS A 154 20.43 -1.90 -11.71
C HIS A 154 20.75 -2.17 -10.25
N GLU A 155 20.93 -1.13 -9.45
CA GLU A 155 21.21 -1.24 -8.01
C GLU A 155 20.04 -1.90 -7.28
N THR A 156 18.81 -1.43 -7.52
CA THR A 156 17.61 -2.00 -6.88
C THR A 156 17.35 -3.42 -7.37
N ARG A 157 17.54 -3.70 -8.67
CA ARG A 157 17.45 -5.06 -9.23
C ARG A 157 18.51 -6.01 -8.65
N THR A 158 19.73 -5.53 -8.41
CA THR A 158 20.78 -6.33 -7.76
C THR A 158 20.35 -6.74 -6.36
N MET A 159 19.89 -5.79 -5.55
CA MET A 159 19.39 -6.05 -4.20
C MET A 159 18.17 -6.98 -4.20
N LEU A 160 17.25 -6.86 -5.17
CA LEU A 160 16.13 -7.78 -5.33
C LEU A 160 16.59 -9.21 -5.65
N GLY A 161 17.59 -9.36 -6.52
CA GLY A 161 18.21 -10.67 -6.82
C GLY A 161 18.88 -11.29 -5.59
N GLU A 162 19.57 -10.50 -4.77
CA GLU A 162 20.15 -10.97 -3.51
C GLU A 162 19.08 -11.44 -2.53
N LEU A 163 17.97 -10.69 -2.40
CA LEU A 163 16.84 -11.11 -1.56
C LEU A 163 16.16 -12.39 -2.06
N LEU A 164 16.08 -12.59 -3.39
CA LEU A 164 15.60 -13.84 -3.98
C LEU A 164 16.51 -15.03 -3.60
N LEU A 165 17.84 -14.88 -3.69
CA LEU A 165 18.79 -15.90 -3.22
C LEU A 165 18.58 -16.24 -1.75
N GLU A 166 18.46 -15.22 -0.89
CA GLU A 166 18.25 -15.44 0.54
C GLU A 166 16.91 -16.13 0.86
N LEU A 167 15.90 -15.93 0.02
CA LEU A 167 14.61 -16.63 0.12
C LEU A 167 14.63 -18.04 -0.50
N GLY A 168 15.74 -18.44 -1.12
CA GLY A 168 15.92 -19.76 -1.72
C GLY A 168 15.54 -19.84 -3.21
N ASP A 169 15.21 -18.72 -3.85
CA ASP A 169 14.91 -18.66 -5.28
C ASP A 169 16.17 -18.34 -6.10
N ALA A 170 17.05 -19.32 -6.20
CA ALA A 170 18.33 -19.17 -6.92
C ALA A 170 18.14 -18.96 -8.42
N GLU A 171 17.17 -19.64 -9.04
CA GLU A 171 16.85 -19.49 -10.46
C GLU A 171 16.36 -18.08 -10.75
N GLY A 172 15.40 -17.59 -9.97
CA GLY A 172 14.91 -16.23 -10.13
C GLY A 172 15.96 -15.15 -9.88
N ALA A 173 16.87 -15.38 -8.95
CA ALA A 173 17.98 -14.47 -8.72
C ALA A 173 18.98 -14.45 -9.89
N ASP A 174 19.33 -15.62 -10.43
CA ASP A 174 20.22 -15.73 -11.59
C ASP A 174 19.64 -15.00 -12.80
N ASP A 175 18.32 -15.08 -13.02
CA ASP A 175 17.63 -14.35 -14.08
C ASP A 175 17.77 -12.83 -13.91
N VAL A 176 17.47 -12.31 -12.72
CA VAL A 176 17.51 -10.87 -12.43
C VAL A 176 18.93 -10.33 -12.50
N LEU A 177 19.89 -11.00 -11.83
CA LEU A 177 21.29 -10.59 -11.79
C LEU A 177 21.96 -10.75 -13.16
N GLY A 178 21.63 -11.82 -13.88
CA GLY A 178 22.07 -12.06 -15.24
C GLY A 178 21.63 -10.95 -16.20
N ALA A 179 20.35 -10.54 -16.14
CA ALA A 179 19.84 -9.43 -16.93
C ALA A 179 20.56 -8.10 -16.61
N VAL A 180 20.76 -7.78 -15.33
CA VAL A 180 21.53 -6.59 -14.92
C VAL A 180 22.95 -6.62 -15.47
N ASN A 181 23.64 -7.76 -15.40
CA ASN A 181 24.99 -7.91 -15.93
C ASN A 181 25.03 -7.81 -17.46
N ALA A 182 24.07 -8.39 -18.17
CA ALA A 182 23.96 -8.29 -19.62
C ALA A 182 23.77 -6.83 -20.07
N GLU A 183 22.91 -6.07 -19.40
CA GLU A 183 22.69 -4.65 -19.68
C GLU A 183 23.94 -3.82 -19.40
N ARG A 184 24.61 -4.01 -18.26
CA ARG A 184 25.88 -3.32 -17.92
C ARG A 184 26.98 -3.57 -18.94
N ASN A 185 27.01 -4.78 -19.51
CA ASN A 185 27.97 -5.17 -20.54
C ASN A 185 27.50 -4.86 -21.98
N ALA A 186 26.39 -4.12 -22.14
CA ALA A 186 25.78 -3.80 -23.43
C ALA A 186 25.46 -5.03 -24.31
N LEU A 187 25.22 -6.18 -23.69
CA LEU A 187 24.78 -7.42 -24.33
C LEU A 187 23.25 -7.47 -24.50
N SER A 188 22.53 -6.65 -23.73
CA SER A 188 21.09 -6.44 -23.86
C SER A 188 20.79 -4.94 -23.92
N GLY A 189 19.79 -4.57 -24.72
CA GLY A 189 19.25 -3.20 -24.73
C GLY A 189 18.32 -2.97 -23.53
N PRO A 190 18.01 -1.70 -23.21
CA PRO A 190 17.00 -1.39 -22.20
C PRO A 190 15.64 -1.97 -22.62
N PRO A 191 14.76 -2.26 -21.66
CA PRO A 191 13.38 -2.64 -21.96
C PRO A 191 12.71 -1.63 -22.92
N GLN A 192 11.91 -2.13 -23.87
CA GLN A 192 11.24 -1.29 -24.87
C GLN A 192 10.05 -0.49 -24.30
N GLU A 193 9.37 -1.03 -23.29
CA GLU A 193 8.27 -0.35 -22.60
C GLU A 193 8.84 0.77 -21.71
N GLU A 194 8.08 1.82 -21.40
CA GLU A 194 8.52 2.82 -20.41
C GLU A 194 8.40 2.24 -19.00
N GLN A 195 9.36 2.54 -18.10
CA GLN A 195 9.32 2.05 -16.72
C GLN A 195 8.00 2.38 -16.02
N ARG A 196 7.48 3.58 -16.24
CA ARG A 196 6.20 4.04 -15.66
C ARG A 196 5.03 3.14 -16.04
N ASP A 197 4.95 2.74 -17.30
CA ASP A 197 3.85 1.91 -17.80
C ASP A 197 3.98 0.47 -17.32
N ARG A 198 5.21 -0.09 -17.36
CA ARG A 198 5.56 -1.38 -16.74
C ARG A 198 5.13 -1.42 -15.29
N TRP A 199 5.59 -0.43 -14.52
CA TRP A 199 5.30 -0.33 -13.09
C TRP A 199 3.80 -0.26 -12.83
N ALA A 200 3.04 0.57 -13.56
CA ALA A 200 1.60 0.70 -13.36
C ALA A 200 0.84 -0.60 -13.71
N ARG A 201 1.32 -1.36 -14.70
CA ARG A 201 0.80 -2.69 -15.04
C ARG A 201 1.10 -3.71 -13.94
N LEU A 202 2.35 -3.80 -13.49
CA LEU A 202 2.81 -4.77 -12.49
C LEU A 202 2.24 -4.49 -11.09
N LEU A 203 2.08 -3.21 -10.72
CA LEU A 203 1.35 -2.83 -9.51
C LEU A 203 -0.09 -3.35 -9.55
N ARG A 204 -0.77 -3.25 -10.69
CA ARG A 204 -2.14 -3.78 -10.85
C ARG A 204 -2.20 -5.30 -10.67
N VAL A 205 -1.24 -6.03 -11.23
CA VAL A 205 -1.12 -7.48 -11.02
C VAL A 205 -0.91 -7.79 -9.53
N ALA A 206 0.01 -7.06 -8.88
CA ALA A 206 0.34 -7.28 -7.48
C ALA A 206 -0.84 -7.07 -6.52
N ILE A 207 -1.75 -6.15 -6.84
CA ILE A 207 -2.91 -5.84 -5.99
C ILE A 207 -4.10 -6.77 -6.27
N THR A 208 -4.26 -7.27 -7.51
CA THR A 208 -5.36 -8.19 -7.87
C THR A 208 -5.10 -9.63 -7.42
N ASP A 209 -3.84 -10.08 -7.43
CA ASP A 209 -3.44 -11.43 -7.00
C ASP A 209 -3.37 -11.60 -5.48
N THR A 210 -4.12 -10.81 -4.72
CA THR A 210 -4.17 -10.97 -3.28
C THR A 210 -5.24 -12.01 -2.94
N GLU A 211 -4.82 -13.27 -2.77
CA GLU A 211 -5.69 -14.31 -2.26
C GLU A 211 -6.39 -13.83 -0.97
N PRO A 212 -7.71 -14.09 -0.82
CA PRO A 212 -8.36 -13.84 0.46
C PRO A 212 -7.64 -14.65 1.55
N PRO A 213 -7.48 -14.10 2.78
CA PRO A 213 -6.84 -14.84 3.85
C PRO A 213 -7.53 -16.20 4.03
N PRO A 214 -6.78 -17.27 4.33
CA PRO A 214 -7.38 -18.58 4.56
C PRO A 214 -8.47 -18.43 5.62
N GLN A 215 -9.70 -18.75 5.23
CA GLN A 215 -10.84 -18.77 6.13
C GLN A 215 -10.47 -19.69 7.29
N GLU A 216 -10.38 -19.16 8.51
CA GLU A 216 -10.17 -19.96 9.71
C GLU A 216 -11.21 -21.08 9.70
N THR A 217 -10.74 -22.30 9.46
CA THR A 217 -11.56 -23.48 9.56
C THR A 217 -11.95 -23.54 11.03
N LYS A 218 -13.19 -23.15 11.35
CA LYS A 218 -13.80 -23.41 12.64
C LYS A 218 -13.71 -24.92 12.87
N ARG A 219 -12.69 -25.35 13.60
CA ARG A 219 -12.62 -26.71 14.12
C ARG A 219 -13.85 -26.86 15.01
N ARG A 220 -14.79 -27.66 14.54
CA ARG A 220 -15.91 -28.19 15.32
C ARG A 220 -15.39 -29.21 16.31
#